data_AF-A0A6C0BNW8-F1
#
_entry.id   AF-A0A6C0BNW8-F1
#
_cell.length_a   1.000
_cell.length_b   1.000
_cell.length_c   1.000
_cell.angle_alpha   90.00
_cell.angle_beta   90.00
_cell.angle_gamma   90.00
#
_symmetry.space_group_name_H-M   'P 1'
#
loop_
_entity.id
_entity.type
_entity.pdbx_description
1 polymer ?
#
loop_
_entity_poly.entity_id
_entity_poly.type
_entity_poly.pdbx_seq_one_letter_code
_entity_poly.pdbx_strand_id
1 'polypeptide(L)'
;MDPQTQSSLLHALRVLASINKQDRIGTQGSIYLESGNSLMVALSRWYYGESRTTNFEMIEKILKDALDLCEKLLENREMLLKNNAQDLTLLENSQLLTRFQAEIKGALMGTANLATTYADDASAVARLFTMNQTARNHLQRISLHFQKLVEPPNEE
;
A
#
# COMPACT_ATOMS: atom_id res chain seq x y z
N MET A 1 -16.28 3.42 -0.83
CA MET A 1 -15.10 4.20 -1.28
C MET A 1 -15.22 4.32 -2.78
N ASP A 2 -15.27 5.54 -3.30
CA ASP A 2 -15.51 5.79 -4.73
C ASP A 2 -14.30 5.40 -5.60
N PRO A 3 -14.50 5.21 -6.92
CA PRO A 3 -13.43 4.81 -7.83
C PRO A 3 -12.25 5.79 -7.92
N GLN A 4 -12.48 7.09 -7.72
CA GLN A 4 -11.41 8.09 -7.77
C GLN A 4 -10.48 7.90 -6.57
N THR A 5 -11.03 7.71 -5.38
CA THR A 5 -10.23 7.45 -4.17
C THR A 5 -9.43 6.15 -4.30
N GLN A 6 -10.00 5.08 -4.88
CA GLN A 6 -9.27 3.83 -5.14
C GLN A 6 -8.11 4.03 -6.11
N SER A 7 -8.32 4.79 -7.19
CA SER A 7 -7.27 5.12 -8.18
C SER A 7 -6.14 5.92 -7.55
N SER A 8 -6.47 6.95 -6.76
CA SER A 8 -5.49 7.76 -6.05
C SER A 8 -4.66 6.94 -5.07
N LEU A 9 -5.27 5.98 -4.38
CA LEU A 9 -4.58 5.12 -3.44
C LEU A 9 -3.64 4.13 -4.14
N LEU A 10 -4.09 3.49 -5.23
CA LEU A 10 -3.22 2.65 -6.08
C LEU A 10 -2.04 3.45 -6.63
N HIS A 11 -2.29 4.69 -7.04
CA HIS A 11 -1.25 5.57 -7.52
C HIS A 11 -0.22 5.87 -6.41
N ALA A 12 -0.67 6.22 -5.20
CA ALA A 12 0.21 6.45 -4.06
C ALA A 12 1.06 5.21 -3.71
N LEU A 13 0.47 4.01 -3.73
CA LEU A 13 1.20 2.76 -3.51
C LEU A 13 2.28 2.54 -4.57
N ARG A 14 2.00 2.87 -5.84
CA ARG A 14 2.99 2.77 -6.93
C ARG A 14 4.15 3.74 -6.77
N VAL A 15 3.88 4.96 -6.29
CA VAL A 15 4.92 5.94 -5.96
C VAL A 15 5.81 5.41 -4.85
N LEU A 16 5.23 4.81 -3.81
CA LEU A 16 6.01 4.15 -2.77
C LEU A 16 6.81 2.98 -3.33
N ALA A 17 6.22 2.17 -4.22
CA ALA A 17 6.87 1.01 -4.81
C ALA A 17 8.06 1.38 -5.71
N SER A 18 8.08 2.57 -6.30
CA SER A 18 9.18 3.02 -7.15
C SER A 18 10.38 3.56 -6.37
N ILE A 19 10.33 3.62 -5.04
CA ILE A 19 11.46 4.03 -4.21
C ILE A 19 12.55 2.96 -4.28
N ASN A 20 13.70 3.28 -4.88
CA ASN A 20 14.86 2.41 -4.92
C ASN A 20 15.77 2.63 -3.71
N LYS A 21 16.70 1.70 -3.50
CA LYS A 21 17.76 1.87 -2.50
C LYS A 21 18.55 3.14 -2.85
N GLN A 22 18.80 3.98 -1.84
CA GLN A 22 19.52 5.27 -1.97
C GLN A 22 18.73 6.41 -2.64
N ASP A 23 17.46 6.21 -3.04
CA ASP A 23 16.61 7.33 -3.46
C ASP A 23 16.31 8.22 -2.23
N ARG A 24 16.66 9.50 -2.33
CA ARG A 24 16.28 10.58 -1.38
C ARG A 24 14.94 11.13 -1.86
N ILE A 25 14.01 11.54 -0.98
CA ILE A 25 12.62 11.86 -1.42
C ILE A 25 12.18 13.32 -1.11
N GLY A 26 11.24 14.01 -1.86
CA GLY A 26 9.96 14.60 -1.36
C GLY A 26 9.16 15.89 -1.70
N THR A 27 8.65 16.64 -0.68
CA THR A 27 7.30 17.29 -0.69
C THR A 27 7.21 18.80 -0.46
N GLN A 28 6.33 19.43 -1.27
CA GLN A 28 5.19 20.20 -0.77
C GLN A 28 4.06 20.27 -1.82
N GLY A 29 2.81 20.02 -1.37
CA GLY A 29 1.57 20.38 -2.09
C GLY A 29 0.97 19.32 -3.01
N SER A 30 0.29 18.31 -2.44
CA SER A 30 -0.50 17.24 -3.11
C SER A 30 0.29 16.31 -4.06
N ILE A 31 0.04 15.00 -3.94
CA ILE A 31 0.63 13.98 -4.81
C ILE A 31 -0.03 14.10 -6.19
N TYR A 32 0.49 14.98 -7.05
CA TYR A 32 0.19 15.02 -8.47
C TYR A 32 1.42 14.61 -9.27
N LEU A 33 1.26 13.56 -10.08
CA LEU A 33 2.17 13.22 -11.17
C LEU A 33 1.94 14.20 -12.32
N GLU A 34 2.79 15.21 -12.49
CA GLU A 34 2.98 15.78 -13.81
C GLU A 34 3.91 14.87 -14.62
N SER A 35 3.40 14.42 -15.76
CA SER A 35 4.09 13.59 -16.73
C SER A 35 5.24 14.37 -17.35
N GLY A 36 6.48 13.97 -17.03
CA GLY A 36 7.70 14.54 -17.60
C GLY A 36 8.74 14.85 -16.52
N ASN A 37 9.81 14.04 -16.44
CA ASN A 37 11.02 14.27 -15.64
C ASN A 37 10.86 14.54 -14.11
N SER A 38 9.66 14.38 -13.52
CA SER A 38 9.34 14.89 -12.19
C SER A 38 9.58 13.91 -11.02
N LEU A 39 9.85 12.61 -11.28
CA LEU A 39 10.08 11.63 -10.21
C LEU A 39 11.26 12.03 -9.31
N MET A 40 12.40 12.42 -9.90
CA MET A 40 13.58 12.86 -9.14
C MET A 40 13.38 14.21 -8.43
N VAL A 41 12.41 15.03 -8.87
CA VAL A 41 12.10 16.35 -8.29
C VAL A 41 11.12 16.23 -7.12
N ALA A 42 10.12 15.35 -7.23
CA ALA A 42 9.30 14.87 -6.12
C ALA A 42 10.12 14.02 -5.14
N LEU A 43 11.33 13.63 -5.52
CA LEU A 43 12.29 12.94 -4.69
C LEU A 43 13.39 13.88 -4.13
N SER A 44 13.72 15.03 -4.75
CA SER A 44 14.73 15.94 -4.17
C SER A 44 14.19 16.84 -3.05
N ARG A 45 12.87 16.84 -2.78
CA ARG A 45 12.16 17.86 -1.97
C ARG A 45 11.77 17.47 -0.50
N TRP A 46 11.76 16.20 -0.03
CA TRP A 46 11.51 15.63 1.38
C TRP A 46 12.84 15.77 2.11
N TYR A 47 13.95 15.93 1.37
CA TYR A 47 15.25 16.22 1.93
C TYR A 47 15.36 17.68 2.43
N TYR A 48 14.55 18.63 1.91
CA TYR A 48 14.81 20.06 2.08
C TYR A 48 13.76 20.93 2.81
N GLY A 49 12.65 20.42 3.38
CA GLY A 49 11.82 21.35 4.18
C GLY A 49 10.49 20.93 4.82
N GLU A 50 9.84 19.83 4.44
CA GLU A 50 8.66 19.34 5.17
C GLU A 50 9.08 18.42 6.33
N SER A 51 8.44 18.52 7.50
CA SER A 51 8.87 17.78 8.69
C SER A 51 8.91 16.28 8.37
N ARG A 52 10.07 15.65 8.57
CA ARG A 52 10.27 14.20 8.38
C ARG A 52 9.14 13.36 9.00
N THR A 53 8.61 13.83 10.13
CA THR A 53 7.46 13.28 10.83
C THR A 53 6.21 13.21 9.94
N THR A 54 5.88 14.29 9.23
CA THR A 54 4.73 14.38 8.31
C THR A 54 4.85 13.39 7.16
N ASN A 55 6.06 13.16 6.65
CA ASN A 55 6.28 12.19 5.57
C ASN A 55 6.06 10.76 6.05
N PHE A 56 6.56 10.41 7.25
CA PHE A 56 6.30 9.10 7.83
C PHE A 56 4.82 8.88 8.15
N GLU A 57 4.13 9.90 8.66
CA GLU A 57 2.67 9.86 8.87
C GLU A 57 1.91 9.65 7.55
N MET A 58 2.36 10.27 6.46
CA MET A 58 1.74 10.08 5.15
C MET A 58 1.93 8.66 4.63
N ILE A 59 3.15 8.08 4.73
CA ILE A 59 3.39 6.69 4.35
C ILE A 59 2.53 5.74 5.19
N GLU A 60 2.48 5.97 6.51
CA GLU A 60 1.67 5.18 7.44
C GLU A 60 0.19 5.24 7.08
N LYS A 61 -0.31 6.44 6.78
CA LYS A 61 -1.68 6.64 6.33
C LYS A 61 -1.97 5.92 5.02
N ILE A 62 -1.10 6.02 4.01
CA ILE A 62 -1.27 5.34 2.71
C ILE A 62 -1.35 3.82 2.90
N LEU A 63 -0.44 3.24 3.69
CA LEU A 63 -0.43 1.80 3.95
C LEU A 63 -1.68 1.38 4.73
N LYS A 64 -2.07 2.15 5.76
CA LYS A 64 -3.27 1.89 6.55
C LYS A 64 -4.54 1.96 5.70
N ASP A 65 -4.74 3.03 4.94
CA ASP A 65 -5.90 3.19 4.07
C ASP A 65 -6.01 2.05 3.05
N ALA A 66 -4.87 1.56 2.54
CA ALA A 66 -4.83 0.45 1.60
C ALA A 66 -5.17 -0.90 2.26
N LEU A 67 -4.68 -1.13 3.48
CA LEU A 67 -5.01 -2.33 4.26
C LEU A 67 -6.49 -2.33 4.67
N ASP A 68 -7.01 -1.21 5.17
CA ASP A 68 -8.43 -1.04 5.52
C ASP A 68 -9.34 -1.25 4.30
N LEU A 69 -8.91 -0.84 3.10
CA LEU A 69 -9.63 -1.14 1.86
C LEU A 69 -9.60 -2.63 1.53
N CYS A 70 -8.45 -3.29 1.71
CA CYS A 70 -8.35 -4.74 1.50
C CYS A 70 -9.27 -5.51 2.45
N GLU A 71 -9.37 -5.09 3.72
CA GLU A 71 -10.34 -5.67 4.67
C GLU A 71 -11.77 -5.48 4.21
N LYS A 72 -12.15 -4.27 3.80
CA LYS A 72 -13.51 -4.01 3.26
C LYS A 72 -13.82 -4.84 2.01
N LEU A 73 -12.84 -5.05 1.14
CA LEU A 73 -13.01 -5.91 -0.04
C LEU A 73 -13.21 -7.37 0.36
N LEU A 74 -12.48 -7.83 1.38
CA LEU A 74 -12.58 -9.17 1.93
C LEU A 74 -13.95 -9.41 2.61
N GLU A 75 -14.40 -8.49 3.45
CA GLU A 75 -15.72 -8.52 4.07
C GLU A 75 -16.84 -8.51 3.01
N ASN A 76 -16.70 -7.66 1.99
CA ASN A 76 -17.63 -7.64 0.86
C ASN A 76 -17.65 -8.98 0.13
N ARG A 77 -16.49 -9.63 -0.06
CA ARG A 77 -16.43 -10.97 -0.67
C ARG A 77 -17.17 -12.00 0.16
N GLU A 78 -16.99 -12.03 1.47
CA GLU A 78 -17.72 -12.95 2.36
C GLU A 78 -19.23 -12.74 2.25
N MET A 79 -19.69 -11.49 2.20
CA MET A 79 -21.11 -11.18 2.01
C MET A 79 -21.61 -11.64 0.65
N LEU A 80 -20.85 -11.43 -0.42
CA LEU A 80 -21.19 -11.91 -1.76
C LEU A 80 -21.31 -13.44 -1.81
N LEU A 81 -20.39 -14.17 -1.16
CA LEU A 81 -20.46 -15.63 -1.04
C LEU A 81 -21.70 -16.08 -0.27
N LYS A 82 -22.01 -15.45 0.88
CA LYS A 82 -23.21 -15.77 1.69
C LYS A 82 -24.51 -15.52 0.93
N ASN A 83 -24.52 -14.54 0.03
CA ASN A 83 -25.70 -14.15 -0.74
C ASN A 83 -25.80 -14.84 -2.11
N ASN A 84 -24.95 -15.84 -2.41
CA ASN A 84 -24.88 -16.50 -3.71
C ASN A 84 -24.79 -15.49 -4.88
N ALA A 85 -23.95 -14.46 -4.71
CA ALA A 85 -23.78 -13.42 -5.72
C ALA A 85 -23.28 -13.99 -7.05
N GLN A 86 -23.49 -13.23 -8.12
CA GLN A 86 -23.04 -13.60 -9.46
C GLN A 86 -21.51 -13.75 -9.51
N ASP A 87 -21.04 -14.76 -10.25
CA ASP A 87 -19.63 -15.06 -10.43
C ASP A 87 -18.81 -13.85 -10.90
N LEU A 88 -19.39 -13.01 -11.75
CA LEU A 88 -18.72 -11.81 -12.26
C LEU A 88 -18.38 -10.82 -11.13
N THR A 89 -19.31 -10.55 -10.21
CA THR A 89 -19.08 -9.63 -9.08
C THR A 89 -18.06 -10.19 -8.10
N LEU A 90 -18.10 -11.50 -7.86
CA LEU A 90 -17.09 -12.20 -7.05
C LEU A 90 -15.70 -12.10 -7.68
N LEU A 91 -15.62 -12.25 -9.00
CA LEU A 91 -14.38 -12.16 -9.77
C LEU A 91 -13.80 -10.74 -9.74
N GLU A 92 -14.62 -9.72 -9.98
CA GLU A 92 -14.20 -8.30 -9.94
C GLU A 92 -13.65 -7.91 -8.56
N ASN A 93 -14.34 -8.33 -7.49
CA ASN A 93 -13.87 -8.12 -6.12
C ASN A 93 -12.51 -8.78 -5.88
N SER A 94 -12.36 -10.06 -6.27
CA SER A 94 -11.11 -10.81 -6.14
C SER A 94 -9.95 -10.17 -6.91
N GLN A 95 -10.20 -9.71 -8.13
CA GLN A 95 -9.20 -9.04 -8.95
C GLN A 95 -8.74 -7.74 -8.31
N LEU A 96 -9.68 -6.95 -7.79
CA LEU A 96 -9.37 -5.69 -7.12
C LEU A 96 -8.54 -5.93 -5.85
N LEU A 97 -8.94 -6.89 -5.01
CA LEU A 97 -8.20 -7.26 -3.81
C LEU A 97 -6.77 -7.73 -4.14
N THR A 98 -6.64 -8.63 -5.12
CA THR A 98 -5.33 -9.14 -5.58
C THR A 98 -4.44 -8.01 -6.08
N ARG A 99 -5.00 -7.06 -6.84
CA ARG A 99 -4.28 -5.89 -7.34
C ARG A 99 -3.77 -5.03 -6.19
N PHE A 100 -4.61 -4.70 -5.21
CA PHE A 100 -4.17 -3.93 -4.05
C PHE A 100 -3.09 -4.66 -3.24
N GLN A 101 -3.23 -5.97 -3.00
CA GLN A 101 -2.21 -6.75 -2.31
C GLN A 101 -0.85 -6.70 -3.00
N ALA A 102 -0.82 -6.75 -4.34
CA ALA A 102 0.42 -6.64 -5.11
C ALA A 102 1.06 -5.25 -4.97
N GLU A 103 0.27 -4.19 -5.09
CA GLU A 103 0.76 -2.81 -4.98
C GLU A 103 1.23 -2.48 -3.56
N ILE A 104 0.57 -3.01 -2.53
CA ILE A 104 1.03 -2.90 -1.12
C ILE A 104 2.37 -3.62 -0.95
N LYS A 105 2.56 -4.83 -1.50
CA LYS A 105 3.86 -5.51 -1.46
C LYS A 105 4.98 -4.67 -2.08
N GLY A 106 4.71 -4.03 -3.22
CA GLY A 106 5.62 -3.09 -3.86
C GLY A 106 5.95 -1.90 -2.93
N ALA A 107 4.93 -1.24 -2.38
CA ALA A 107 5.09 -0.12 -1.46
C ALA A 107 5.92 -0.49 -0.21
N LEU A 108 5.74 -1.70 0.32
CA LEU A 108 6.53 -2.21 1.44
C LEU A 108 7.99 -2.45 1.05
N MET A 109 8.29 -2.86 -0.18
CA MET A 109 9.67 -2.92 -0.66
C MET A 109 10.29 -1.53 -0.74
N GLY A 110 9.58 -0.56 -1.31
CA GLY A 110 10.09 0.81 -1.41
C GLY A 110 10.26 1.49 -0.05
N THR A 111 9.38 1.23 0.91
CA THR A 111 9.52 1.70 2.30
C THR A 111 10.75 1.07 2.98
N ALA A 112 11.07 -0.19 2.68
CA ALA A 112 12.28 -0.84 3.18
C ALA A 112 13.54 -0.24 2.54
N ASN A 113 13.48 0.10 1.25
CA ASN A 113 14.55 0.84 0.58
C ASN A 113 14.74 2.24 1.20
N LEU A 114 13.66 2.93 1.54
CA LEU A 114 13.73 4.22 2.23
C LEU A 114 14.46 4.11 3.58
N ALA A 115 14.24 3.02 4.32
CA ALA A 115 14.97 2.78 5.58
C ALA A 115 16.50 2.68 5.34
N THR A 116 16.93 2.14 4.20
CA THR A 116 18.36 2.12 3.84
C THR A 116 18.90 3.52 3.53
N THR A 117 18.09 4.42 2.97
CA THR A 117 18.47 5.83 2.74
C THR A 117 18.70 6.58 4.06
N TYR A 118 17.96 6.22 5.12
CA TYR A 118 18.10 6.80 6.46
C TYR A 118 19.03 5.99 7.39
N ALA A 119 19.95 5.18 6.86
CA ALA A 119 20.77 4.28 7.67
C ALA A 119 21.51 4.97 8.85
N ASP A 120 21.88 6.24 8.68
CA ASP A 120 22.57 7.04 9.70
C ASP A 120 21.62 7.62 10.78
N ASP A 121 20.30 7.47 10.62
CA ASP A 121 19.28 7.92 11.55
C ASP A 121 18.52 6.71 12.14
N ALA A 122 18.99 6.25 13.29
CA ALA A 122 18.43 5.11 13.99
C ALA A 122 16.93 5.26 14.31
N SER A 123 16.45 6.49 14.57
CA SER A 123 15.03 6.74 14.89
C SER A 123 14.16 6.59 13.65
N ALA A 124 14.59 7.16 12.52
CA ALA A 124 13.92 7.03 11.23
C ALA A 124 13.86 5.55 10.79
N VAL A 125 14.97 4.82 10.91
CA VAL A 125 15.06 3.40 10.58
C VAL A 125 14.09 2.58 11.42
N ALA A 126 14.09 2.77 12.75
CA ALA A 126 13.22 2.03 13.66
C ALA A 126 11.73 2.27 13.36
N ARG A 127 11.35 3.51 13.05
CA ARG A 127 9.96 3.85 12.69
C ARG A 127 9.55 3.20 11.37
N LEU A 128 10.36 3.36 10.32
CA LEU A 128 10.09 2.74 9.02
C LEU A 128 10.01 1.22 9.12
N PHE A 129 10.91 0.60 9.87
CA PHE A 129 10.91 -0.84 10.11
C PHE A 129 9.62 -1.29 10.82
N THR A 130 9.22 -0.61 11.90
CA THR A 130 8.02 -0.96 12.68
C THR A 130 6.75 -0.86 11.84
N MET A 131 6.61 0.23 11.07
CA MET A 131 5.49 0.43 10.15
C MET A 131 5.44 -0.66 9.08
N ASN A 132 6.59 -0.96 8.46
CA ASN A 132 6.70 -1.99 7.43
C ASN A 132 6.33 -3.37 7.96
N GLN A 133 6.83 -3.73 9.15
CA GLN A 133 6.53 -5.01 9.78
C GLN A 133 5.06 -5.15 10.15
N THR A 134 4.46 -4.10 10.71
CA THR A 134 3.04 -4.06 11.04
C THR A 134 2.18 -4.27 9.79
N ALA A 135 2.47 -3.52 8.73
CA ALA A 135 1.74 -3.62 7.47
C ALA A 135 1.93 -4.99 6.78
N ARG A 136 3.13 -5.58 6.84
CA ARG A 136 3.39 -6.95 6.33
C ARG A 136 2.56 -7.99 7.07
N ASN A 137 2.57 -7.96 8.40
CA ASN A 137 1.80 -8.90 9.22
C ASN A 137 0.31 -8.79 8.90
N HIS A 138 -0.21 -7.57 8.76
CA HIS A 138 -1.60 -7.33 8.39
C HIS A 138 -1.93 -7.86 7.00
N LEU A 139 -1.11 -7.53 6.01
CA LEU A 139 -1.28 -8.02 4.64
C LEU A 139 -1.24 -9.54 4.55
N GLN A 140 -0.36 -10.19 5.33
CA GLN A 140 -0.27 -11.65 5.40
C GLN A 140 -1.57 -12.26 5.95
N ARG A 141 -2.15 -11.68 7.01
CA ARG A 141 -3.44 -12.12 7.55
C ARG A 141 -4.55 -12.02 6.50
N ILE A 142 -4.63 -10.89 5.79
CA ILE A 142 -5.60 -10.69 4.70
C ILE A 142 -5.38 -11.72 3.60
N SER A 143 -4.13 -11.97 3.20
CA SER A 143 -3.80 -12.93 2.14
C SER A 143 -4.22 -14.35 2.50
N LEU A 144 -3.93 -14.78 3.74
CA LEU A 144 -4.33 -16.10 4.24
C LEU A 144 -5.85 -16.24 4.32
N HIS A 145 -6.55 -15.19 4.75
CA HIS A 145 -8.00 -15.22 4.81
C HIS A 145 -8.62 -15.28 3.41
N PHE A 146 -8.12 -14.47 2.48
CA PHE A 146 -8.56 -14.51 1.10
C PHE A 146 -8.36 -15.88 0.45
N GLN A 147 -7.21 -16.53 0.68
CA GLN A 147 -6.94 -17.88 0.18
C GLN A 147 -7.98 -18.90 0.68
N LYS A 148 -8.34 -18.86 1.96
CA LYS A 148 -9.39 -19.72 2.53
C LYS A 148 -10.78 -19.50 1.92
N LEU A 149 -11.05 -18.32 1.38
CA LEU A 149 -12.31 -17.99 0.70
C LEU A 149 -12.29 -18.31 -0.80
N VAL A 150 -11.16 -18.78 -1.32
CA VAL A 150 -10.98 -19.14 -2.74
C VAL A 150 -10.80 -20.65 -2.89
N GLU A 151 -10.15 -21.31 -1.93
CA GLU A 151 -10.06 -22.77 -1.88
C GLU A 151 -11.42 -23.38 -1.56
N PRO A 152 -11.90 -24.39 -2.32
CA PRO A 152 -13.10 -25.12 -1.95
C PRO A 152 -12.89 -25.83 -0.61
N PRO A 153 -13.93 -26.00 0.23
CA PRO A 153 -13.80 -26.84 1.41
C PRO A 153 -13.38 -28.23 0.95
N ASN A 154 -12.34 -28.79 1.56
CA ASN A 154 -11.97 -30.19 1.32
C ASN A 154 -13.21 -31.05 1.59
N GLU A 155 -13.75 -31.65 0.55
CA GLU A 155 -14.77 -32.70 0.68
C GLU A 155 -14.06 -33.91 1.29
N GLU A 156 -14.20 -34.10 2.61
CA GLU A 156 -13.91 -35.36 3.32
C GLU A 156 -15.16 -36.25 3.33
#